data_AF-A0A3B9X2R0-F1
#
_entry.id   AF-A0A3B9X2R0-F1
#
_cell.length_a   1.000
_cell.length_b   1.000
_cell.length_c   1.000
_cell.angle_alpha   90.00
_cell.angle_beta   90.00
_cell.angle_gamma   90.00
#
_symmetry.space_group_name_H-M   'P 1'
#
loop_
_entity.id
_entity.type
_entity.pdbx_description
1 polymer ?
#
loop_
_entity_poly.entity_id
_entity_poly.type
_entity_poly.pdbx_seq_one_letter_code
_entity_poly.pdbx_strand_id
1 'polypeptide(L)' 'MLNIRRFAFALLAVLPFAFSSSLVKAQDIVDTAIAAGQFETLVAAVQAAGLVETLKGEGPFTVFAPTD' A
#
# COMPACT_ATOMS: atom_id res chain seq x y z
N MET A 1 -56.51 -35.44 3.72
CA MET A 1 -55.90 -34.20 4.25
C MET A 1 -54.39 -34.25 3.98
N LEU A 2 -53.83 -33.11 3.59
CA LEU A 2 -52.71 -32.92 2.65
C LEU A 2 -51.30 -33.25 3.20
N ASN A 3 -50.43 -33.81 2.35
CA ASN A 3 -49.02 -34.14 2.59
C ASN A 3 -48.12 -32.89 2.65
N ILE A 4 -47.44 -32.65 3.79
CA ILE A 4 -46.43 -31.58 3.99
C ILE A 4 -45.03 -32.05 3.54
N ARG A 5 -44.95 -32.54 2.31
CA ARG A 5 -43.69 -32.69 1.59
C ARG A 5 -43.51 -31.44 0.73
N ARG A 6 -42.99 -30.34 1.28
CA ARG A 6 -42.44 -29.16 0.56
C ARG A 6 -42.03 -28.08 1.55
N PHE A 7 -41.01 -27.28 1.17
CA PHE A 7 -40.43 -26.09 1.84
C PHE A 7 -39.40 -26.41 2.92
N ALA A 8 -38.12 -26.01 2.87
CA ALA A 8 -37.41 -25.02 2.06
C ALA A 8 -35.96 -25.52 1.89
N PHE A 9 -35.45 -25.74 0.68
CA PHE A 9 -34.74 -24.75 -0.14
C PHE A 9 -33.71 -23.90 0.63
N ALA A 10 -32.47 -24.41 0.60
CA ALA A 10 -31.18 -23.74 0.65
C ALA A 10 -31.18 -22.24 1.00
N LEU A 11 -30.74 -21.91 2.22
CA LEU A 11 -30.14 -20.61 2.50
C LEU A 11 -28.62 -20.75 2.33
N LEU A 12 -28.16 -20.49 1.10
CA LEU A 12 -26.77 -20.34 0.73
C LEU A 12 -26.17 -19.21 1.58
N ALA A 13 -25.33 -19.54 2.56
CA ALA A 13 -24.55 -18.56 3.30
C ALA A 13 -23.52 -17.93 2.34
N VAL A 14 -23.87 -16.80 1.73
CA VAL A 14 -22.91 -15.96 1.00
C VAL A 14 -22.04 -15.27 2.05
N LEU A 15 -20.91 -15.89 2.38
CA LEU A 15 -19.85 -15.22 3.13
C LEU A 15 -19.42 -13.99 2.31
N PRO A 16 -19.37 -12.78 2.89
CA PRO A 16 -18.73 -11.67 2.22
C PRO A 16 -17.25 -12.05 2.12
N PHE A 17 -16.79 -12.30 0.89
CA PHE A 17 -15.37 -12.45 0.60
C PHE A 17 -14.73 -11.11 0.98
N ALA A 18 -14.18 -11.02 2.18
CA ALA A 18 -13.46 -9.85 2.65
C ALA A 18 -12.28 -9.67 1.70
N PHE A 19 -12.39 -8.70 0.80
CA PHE A 19 -11.31 -8.30 -0.08
C PHE A 19 -10.21 -7.70 0.79
N SER A 20 -9.23 -8.54 1.19
CA SER A 20 -8.02 -8.04 1.82
C SER A 20 -7.25 -7.25 0.77
N SER A 21 -7.30 -5.93 0.85
CA SER A 21 -6.36 -5.07 0.15
C SER A 21 -4.97 -5.38 0.68
N SER A 22 -4.19 -6.19 -0.05
CA SER A 22 -2.78 -6.34 0.21
C SER A 22 -2.15 -4.95 0.03
N LEU A 23 -1.86 -4.31 1.16
CA LEU A 23 -1.12 -3.05 1.20
C LEU A 23 0.29 -3.41 0.74
N VAL A 24 0.53 -3.36 -0.56
CA VAL A 24 1.89 -3.33 -1.10
C VAL A 24 2.50 -2.12 -0.42
N LYS A 25 3.37 -2.38 0.58
CA LYS A 25 4.13 -1.32 1.23
C LYS A 25 5.02 -0.76 0.16
N ALA A 26 4.57 0.31 -0.50
CA ALA A 26 5.42 1.05 -1.41
C ALA A 26 6.68 1.41 -0.62
N GLN A 27 7.84 1.00 -1.14
CA GLN A 27 9.11 1.37 -0.56
C GLN A 27 9.15 2.90 -0.51
N ASP A 28 9.55 3.49 0.62
CA ASP A 28 9.58 4.94 0.72
C ASP A 28 10.64 5.54 -0.23
N ILE A 29 10.50 6.83 -0.51
CA ILE A 29 11.32 7.53 -1.50
C ILE A 29 12.80 7.46 -1.12
N VAL A 30 13.10 7.56 0.17
CA VAL A 30 14.48 7.54 0.69
C VAL A 30 15.07 6.14 0.57
N ASP A 31 14.34 5.11 0.98
CA ASP A 31 14.78 3.73 0.87
C ASP A 31 14.96 3.30 -0.59
N THR A 32 14.08 3.76 -1.49
CA THR A 32 14.21 3.53 -2.94
C THR A 32 15.44 4.23 -3.52
N ALA A 33 15.72 5.46 -3.06
CA ALA A 33 16.87 6.23 -3.52
C ALA A 33 18.20 5.56 -3.12
N ILE A 34 18.29 5.09 -1.87
CA ILE A 34 19.46 4.35 -1.36
C ILE A 34 19.63 3.04 -2.13
N ALA A 35 18.55 2.29 -2.37
CA ALA A 35 18.60 1.01 -3.08
C ALA A 35 19.06 1.15 -4.54
N ALA A 36 18.76 2.28 -5.19
CA ALA A 36 19.19 2.54 -6.55
C ALA A 36 20.68 2.95 -6.66
N GLY A 37 21.30 3.44 -5.58
CA GLY A 37 22.74 3.75 -5.52
C GLY A 37 23.22 4.90 -6.42
N GLN A 38 22.31 5.59 -7.09
CA GLN A 38 22.55 6.70 -8.03
C GLN A 38 21.87 8.00 -7.58
N PHE A 39 21.50 8.11 -6.31
CA PHE A 39 20.76 9.28 -5.80
C PHE A 39 21.42 9.85 -4.55
N GLU A 40 22.76 9.79 -4.49
CA GLU A 40 23.56 10.16 -3.31
C GLU A 40 23.38 11.63 -2.95
N THR A 41 23.41 12.58 -3.91
CA THR A 41 23.15 14.00 -3.61
C THR A 41 21.74 14.23 -3.09
N LEU A 42 20.74 13.48 -3.57
CA LEU A 42 19.39 13.57 -3.03
C LEU A 42 19.35 13.09 -1.58
N VAL A 43 19.95 11.95 -1.28
CA VAL A 43 19.97 11.40 0.08
C VAL A 43 20.68 12.37 1.03
N ALA A 44 21.83 12.91 0.61
CA ALA A 44 22.58 13.91 1.38
C ALA A 44 21.78 15.20 1.60
N ALA A 45 21.11 15.72 0.57
CA ALA A 45 20.30 16.93 0.65
C ALA A 45 19.07 16.74 1.56
N VAL A 46 18.39 15.60 1.45
CA VAL A 46 17.23 15.27 2.29
C VAL A 46 17.64 15.10 3.75
N GLN A 47 18.80 14.51 4.01
CA GLN A 47 19.37 14.42 5.37
C GLN A 47 19.74 15.80 5.92
N ALA A 48 20.44 16.62 5.13
CA ALA A 48 20.84 17.98 5.53
C ALA A 48 19.64 18.89 5.79
N ALA A 49 18.55 18.71 5.03
CA ALA A 49 17.30 19.44 5.19
C ALA A 49 16.38 18.87 6.28
N GLY A 50 16.71 17.72 6.88
CA GLY A 50 15.86 17.06 7.87
C GLY A 50 14.51 16.57 7.33
N LEU A 51 14.41 16.32 6.03
CA LEU A 51 13.16 15.94 5.36
C LEU A 51 12.90 14.44 5.31
N VAL A 52 13.80 13.63 5.88
CA VAL A 52 13.70 12.16 5.86
C VAL A 52 12.37 11.68 6.42
N GLU A 53 11.95 12.20 7.58
CA GLU A 53 10.70 11.80 8.22
C GLU A 53 9.48 12.25 7.42
N THR A 54 9.53 13.44 6.84
CA THR A 54 8.46 14.00 6.01
C THR A 54 8.25 13.19 4.74
N LEU A 55 9.32 12.81 4.04
CA LEU A 55 9.25 12.02 2.80
C LEU A 55 8.95 10.53 3.04
N LYS A 56 9.12 10.05 4.28
CA LYS A 56 8.64 8.73 4.74
C LYS A 56 7.18 8.77 5.22
N GLY A 57 6.61 9.97 5.42
CA GLY A 57 5.25 10.19 5.90
C GLY A 57 4.18 9.98 4.83
N GLU A 58 2.92 10.21 5.21
CA GLU A 58 1.78 10.07 4.29
C GLU A 58 1.68 11.26 3.33
N GLY A 59 1.71 10.99 2.03
CA GLY A 59 1.40 11.98 1.00
C GLY A 59 1.81 11.54 -0.40
N PRO A 60 1.14 12.04 -1.46
CA PRO A 60 1.69 11.92 -2.81
C PRO A 60 2.85 12.92 -2.94
N PHE A 61 4.08 12.44 -2.75
CA PHE A 61 5.28 13.23 -2.97
C PHE A 61 5.84 12.96 -4.37
N THR A 62 6.22 14.03 -5.06
CA THR A 62 6.99 13.97 -6.30
C THR A 62 8.31 14.65 -6.04
N VAL A 63 9.39 13.88 -6.01
CA VAL A 63 10.74 14.40 -5.75
C VAL A 63 11.54 14.35 -7.05
N PHE A 64 12.07 15.50 -7.47
CA PHE A 64 12.95 15.58 -8.62
C PHE A 64 14.37 15.17 -8.19
N ALA A 65 14.70 13.92 -8.45
CA ALA A 65 15.99 13.33 -8.10
C ALA A 65 17.03 13.57 -9.21
N PRO A 66 18.15 14.27 -8.95
CA PRO A 66 19.32 14.21 -9.84
C PRO A 66 19.92 12.81 -9.77
N THR A 67 20.50 12.31 -10.87
CA THR A 67 21.14 10.98 -10.89
C THR A 67 22.50 10.94 -10.19
N ASP A 68 22.95 12.06 -9.63
CA ASP A 68 24.22 12.20 -8.93
C ASP A 68 24.18 13.36 -7.94
#